data_AF-M4F453-F1
#
_entry.id   AF-M4F453-F1
#
_cell.length_a   1.000
_cell.length_b   1.000
_cell.length_c   1.000
_cell.angle_alpha   90.00
_cell.angle_beta   90.00
_cell.angle_gamma   90.00
#
_symmetry.space_group_name_H-M   'P 1'
#
loop_
_entity.id
_entity.type
_entity.pdbx_description
1 polymer ?
#
loop_
_entity_poly.entity_id
_entity_poly.type
_entity_poly.pdbx_seq_one_letter_code
_entity_poly.pdbx_strand_id
1 'polypeptide(L)'
;MADKTRGTTLFVFFRFSAFLFCLLLAPVPTSSHRPKLRFGLNGEFKILQVADMHFANGATTRCLDVLPPQKAHCSDLNTTVFMSRVIAAEKPDLIVFTGDNIFGFDVKDPVKSMNAAFAPAIASKIPWVAILGNHDQESTLTRQELMKHIVKLPNTLSQVNPPEAAHYIDGFGNYNLQIRGAAESSLQNKSVLNLYFLDSGDYSSVPYMEGYDWVKTSQQFWFERTSKRLQRVYNAEPNPQQGTAPGLAYFHIPLPEFWSFDSKNATKGVRQEGTYSASTNSGFFTTLVTRGDVKSVFVGHDHVNDFCGKLKGLNLCYGGGFGYHAYGKAGWERRARVVVAELNKKKGDVKAIRTWKRLDDQHLSVIDAQVLWTSSVNGSVASRL
;
A
#
# COMPACT_ATOMS: atom_id res chain seq x y z
N MET A 1 -41.77 68.69 -48.32
CA MET A 1 -43.24 68.53 -48.45
C MET A 1 -43.52 67.07 -48.70
N ALA A 2 -44.55 66.53 -48.02
CA ALA A 2 -45.54 65.55 -48.49
C ALA A 2 -45.14 64.53 -49.56
N ASP A 3 -45.59 63.28 -49.58
CA ASP A 3 -46.47 62.46 -48.77
C ASP A 3 -46.41 61.08 -49.46
N LYS A 4 -46.79 60.06 -48.72
CA LYS A 4 -46.84 58.64 -49.06
C LYS A 4 -47.59 58.34 -50.37
N THR A 5 -47.18 57.28 -51.04
CA THR A 5 -48.12 56.36 -51.71
C THR A 5 -47.70 54.90 -51.64
N ARG A 6 -48.62 54.13 -51.04
CA ARG A 6 -49.14 52.81 -51.41
C ARG A 6 -48.18 51.63 -51.60
N GLY A 7 -48.44 50.61 -50.78
CA GLY A 7 -47.92 49.26 -50.95
C GLY A 7 -48.84 48.35 -51.77
N THR A 8 -48.26 47.19 -52.12
CA THR A 8 -48.97 45.95 -52.43
C THR A 8 -48.00 44.77 -52.21
N THR A 9 -48.48 43.77 -51.45
CA THR A 9 -48.25 42.31 -51.58
C THR A 9 -46.83 41.75 -51.60
N LEU A 10 -46.51 40.86 -50.65
CA LEU A 10 -46.47 39.40 -50.89
C LEU A 10 -46.16 38.62 -49.59
N PHE A 11 -46.92 37.55 -49.37
CA PHE A 11 -46.70 36.54 -48.34
C PHE A 11 -45.36 35.81 -48.56
N VAL A 12 -44.52 35.74 -47.52
CA VAL A 12 -43.42 34.76 -47.43
C VAL A 12 -43.50 34.07 -46.07
N PHE A 13 -43.73 32.76 -46.11
CA PHE A 13 -43.65 31.85 -44.97
C PHE A 13 -42.20 31.79 -44.45
N PHE A 14 -41.96 32.25 -43.22
CA PHE A 14 -40.73 31.92 -42.49
C PHE A 14 -41.04 30.89 -41.40
N ARG A 15 -40.52 29.67 -41.60
CA ARG A 15 -40.47 28.62 -40.57
C ARG A 15 -39.48 29.04 -39.49
N PHE A 16 -39.94 29.18 -38.25
CA PHE A 16 -39.09 29.31 -37.08
C PHE A 16 -38.41 27.96 -36.80
N SER A 17 -37.10 27.85 -37.09
CA SER A 17 -36.24 26.83 -36.47
C SER A 17 -35.55 27.47 -35.27
N ALA A 18 -36.00 27.13 -34.07
CA ALA A 18 -35.31 27.44 -32.83
C ALA A 18 -34.13 26.47 -32.65
N PHE A 19 -32.92 26.91 -32.96
CA PHE A 19 -31.70 26.19 -32.56
C PHE A 19 -31.41 26.51 -31.09
N LEU A 20 -31.74 25.57 -30.20
CA LEU A 20 -31.31 25.58 -28.82
C LEU A 20 -29.84 25.15 -28.77
N PHE A 21 -28.93 26.11 -28.67
CA PHE A 21 -27.50 25.85 -28.45
C PHE A 21 -27.31 25.38 -27.00
N CYS A 22 -27.56 24.10 -26.72
CA CYS A 22 -27.10 23.45 -25.50
C CYS A 22 -25.57 23.34 -25.58
N LEU A 23 -24.87 24.35 -25.07
CA LEU A 23 -23.47 24.24 -24.68
C LEU A 23 -23.38 23.20 -23.56
N LEU A 24 -23.17 21.95 -23.96
CA LEU A 24 -22.62 20.92 -23.09
C LEU A 24 -21.23 21.41 -22.67
N LEU A 25 -21.17 22.09 -21.53
CA LEU A 25 -19.92 22.29 -20.80
C LEU A 25 -19.45 20.88 -20.41
N ALA A 26 -18.61 20.30 -21.26
CA ALA A 26 -17.84 19.13 -20.87
C ALA A 26 -17.09 19.49 -19.59
N PRO A 27 -17.18 18.67 -18.52
CA PRO A 27 -16.42 18.94 -17.31
C PRO A 27 -14.94 19.01 -17.70
N VAL A 28 -14.34 20.18 -17.51
CA VAL A 28 -12.88 20.34 -17.57
C VAL A 28 -12.32 19.30 -16.60
N PRO A 29 -11.40 18.41 -17.02
CA PRO A 29 -10.79 17.48 -16.10
C PRO A 29 -10.09 18.32 -15.03
N THR A 30 -10.67 18.36 -13.83
CA THR A 30 -10.00 18.90 -12.66
C THR A 30 -8.65 18.20 -12.61
N SER A 31 -7.56 18.96 -12.71
CA SER A 31 -6.23 18.47 -12.38
C SER A 31 -6.37 17.69 -11.08
N SER A 32 -6.27 16.36 -11.17
CA SER A 32 -6.37 15.45 -10.04
C SER A 32 -5.15 15.74 -9.17
N HIS A 33 -5.26 16.74 -8.29
CA HIS A 33 -4.26 17.02 -7.29
C HIS A 33 -4.30 15.83 -6.33
N ARG A 34 -3.42 14.85 -6.57
CA ARG A 34 -3.30 13.67 -5.71
C ARG A 34 -3.16 14.17 -4.25
N PRO A 35 -4.00 13.71 -3.32
CA PRO A 35 -3.98 14.21 -1.96
C PRO A 35 -2.59 14.00 -1.35
N LYS A 36 -2.02 15.07 -0.79
CA LYS A 36 -0.73 15.01 -0.10
C LYS A 36 -0.94 14.43 1.29
N LEU A 37 -0.37 13.27 1.56
CA LEU A 37 -0.43 12.62 2.87
C LEU A 37 0.30 13.46 3.92
N ARG A 38 -0.28 13.54 5.11
CA ARG A 38 0.28 14.26 6.26
C ARG A 38 -0.21 13.65 7.56
N PHE A 39 0.53 13.89 8.64
CA PHE A 39 0.07 13.57 9.99
C PHE A 39 -1.17 14.40 10.36
N GLY A 40 -2.06 13.78 11.14
CA GLY A 40 -3.21 14.47 11.74
C GLY A 40 -2.78 15.46 12.83
N LEU A 41 -3.72 16.32 13.24
CA LEU A 41 -3.51 17.27 14.35
C LEU A 41 -3.29 16.56 15.70
N ASN A 42 -3.76 15.33 15.84
CA ASN A 42 -3.45 14.46 16.98
C ASN A 42 -1.98 14.00 17.01
N GLY A 43 -1.22 14.24 15.93
CA GLY A 43 0.17 13.83 15.80
C GLY A 43 0.36 12.37 15.40
N GLU A 44 -0.69 11.70 14.93
CA GLU A 44 -0.61 10.30 14.48
C GLU A 44 -0.79 10.20 12.96
N PHE A 45 -0.18 9.16 12.38
CA PHE A 45 -0.48 8.70 11.03
C PHE A 45 -0.65 7.18 11.08
N LYS A 46 -1.86 6.71 10.78
CA LYS A 46 -2.27 5.31 10.89
C LYS A 46 -2.35 4.65 9.52
N ILE A 47 -1.70 3.50 9.40
CA ILE A 47 -1.68 2.65 8.22
C ILE A 47 -2.36 1.33 8.57
N LEU A 48 -3.33 0.92 7.75
CA LEU A 48 -3.88 -0.44 7.76
C LEU A 48 -3.20 -1.25 6.66
N GLN A 49 -2.43 -2.27 7.05
CA GLN A 49 -1.84 -3.24 6.15
C GLN A 49 -2.81 -4.42 5.93
N VAL A 50 -3.04 -4.76 4.67
CA VAL A 50 -3.87 -5.87 4.22
C VAL A 50 -3.01 -6.76 3.33
N ALA A 51 -2.73 -7.98 3.77
CA ALA A 51 -1.86 -8.91 3.08
C ALA A 51 -2.66 -10.14 2.64
N ASP A 52 -2.43 -10.62 1.41
CA ASP A 52 -2.88 -11.95 0.99
C ASP A 52 -4.41 -12.10 1.05
N MET A 53 -5.12 -11.23 0.30
CA MET A 53 -6.57 -11.35 0.18
C MET A 53 -6.97 -12.55 -0.67
N HIS A 54 -6.18 -12.83 -1.72
CA HIS A 54 -6.45 -13.89 -2.68
C HIS A 54 -7.88 -13.80 -3.22
N PHE A 55 -8.40 -12.59 -3.46
CA PHE A 55 -9.79 -12.42 -3.89
C PHE A 55 -9.97 -13.04 -5.29
N ALA A 56 -11.09 -13.68 -5.56
CA ALA A 56 -11.41 -14.17 -6.89
C ALA A 56 -12.80 -13.67 -7.33
N ASN A 57 -13.79 -14.56 -7.39
CA ASN A 57 -15.07 -14.30 -8.04
C ASN A 57 -16.17 -13.88 -7.05
N GLY A 58 -15.83 -13.38 -5.86
CA GLY A 58 -16.82 -12.87 -4.92
C GLY A 58 -17.64 -14.02 -4.30
N ALA A 59 -18.96 -13.89 -4.34
CA ALA A 59 -19.89 -14.83 -3.72
C ALA A 59 -19.74 -16.30 -4.18
N THR A 60 -19.18 -16.53 -5.37
CA THR A 60 -19.01 -17.88 -5.92
C THR A 60 -17.69 -18.54 -5.56
N THR A 61 -16.73 -17.79 -5.01
CA THR A 61 -15.44 -18.32 -4.56
C THR A 61 -15.57 -18.84 -3.15
N ARG A 62 -15.06 -20.05 -2.89
CA ARG A 62 -15.16 -20.69 -1.57
C ARG A 62 -13.95 -20.39 -0.71
N CYS A 63 -14.18 -20.25 0.59
CA CYS A 63 -13.09 -20.07 1.54
C CYS A 63 -12.22 -21.31 1.68
N LEU A 64 -10.94 -21.09 1.96
CA LEU A 64 -9.98 -22.11 2.34
C LEU A 64 -9.72 -22.07 3.84
N ASP A 65 -9.41 -23.25 4.40
CA ASP A 65 -8.94 -23.43 5.78
C ASP A 65 -9.82 -22.76 6.85
N VAL A 66 -11.13 -22.89 6.69
CA VAL A 66 -12.15 -22.52 7.70
C VAL A 66 -12.71 -23.76 8.39
N LEU A 67 -13.30 -23.59 9.57
CA LEU A 67 -13.91 -24.69 10.32
C LEU A 67 -15.08 -25.30 9.51
N PRO A 68 -15.37 -26.61 9.65
CA PRO A 68 -16.42 -27.28 8.88
C PRO A 68 -17.78 -26.56 8.87
N PRO A 69 -18.29 -26.01 10.00
CA PRO A 69 -19.56 -25.28 10.02
C PRO A 69 -19.55 -23.99 9.18
N GLN A 70 -18.39 -23.38 8.95
CA GLN A 70 -18.26 -22.13 8.21
C GLN A 70 -18.27 -22.36 6.68
N LYS A 71 -17.82 -23.54 6.22
CA LYS A 71 -17.57 -23.82 4.79
C LYS A 71 -18.77 -23.54 3.87
N ALA A 72 -19.98 -23.92 4.28
CA ALA A 72 -21.16 -23.84 3.43
C ALA A 72 -21.54 -22.40 3.03
N HIS A 73 -21.27 -21.43 3.90
CA HIS A 73 -21.68 -20.03 3.75
C HIS A 73 -20.52 -19.06 3.57
N CYS A 74 -19.29 -19.55 3.56
CA CYS A 74 -18.11 -18.72 3.44
C CYS A 74 -17.71 -18.49 1.97
N SER A 75 -17.42 -17.24 1.63
CA SER A 75 -16.87 -16.84 0.34
C SER A 75 -15.92 -15.64 0.46
N ASP A 76 -15.42 -15.12 -0.66
CA ASP A 76 -14.68 -13.85 -0.71
C ASP A 76 -15.43 -12.69 -0.04
N LEU A 77 -16.76 -12.75 0.03
CA LEU A 77 -17.54 -11.72 0.72
C LEU A 77 -17.22 -11.64 2.21
N ASN A 78 -16.72 -12.72 2.84
CA ASN A 78 -16.20 -12.67 4.20
C ASN A 78 -14.96 -11.76 4.29
N THR A 79 -14.06 -11.82 3.30
CA THR A 79 -12.93 -10.89 3.17
C THR A 79 -13.43 -9.44 3.02
N THR A 80 -14.46 -9.20 2.19
CA THR A 80 -15.08 -7.88 2.03
C THR A 80 -15.68 -7.34 3.34
N VAL A 81 -16.38 -8.20 4.09
CA VAL A 81 -16.98 -7.85 5.38
C VAL A 81 -15.89 -7.54 6.41
N PHE A 82 -14.86 -8.38 6.51
CA PHE A 82 -13.74 -8.14 7.42
C PHE A 82 -13.07 -6.80 7.13
N MET A 83 -12.76 -6.53 5.86
CA MET A 83 -12.18 -5.25 5.41
C MET A 83 -13.04 -4.06 5.81
N SER A 84 -14.34 -4.14 5.58
CA SER A 84 -15.27 -3.06 5.94
C SER A 84 -15.31 -2.83 7.46
N ARG A 85 -15.32 -3.91 8.25
CA ARG A 85 -15.31 -3.86 9.73
C ARG A 85 -14.03 -3.24 10.27
N VAL A 86 -12.85 -3.69 9.79
CA VAL A 86 -11.57 -3.18 10.29
C VAL A 86 -11.30 -1.75 9.86
N ILE A 87 -11.70 -1.34 8.64
CA ILE A 87 -11.64 0.07 8.22
C ILE A 87 -12.49 0.94 9.14
N ALA A 88 -13.72 0.52 9.44
CA ALA A 88 -14.63 1.28 10.30
C ALA A 88 -14.11 1.41 11.74
N ALA A 89 -13.49 0.35 12.27
CA ALA A 89 -12.93 0.33 13.62
C ALA A 89 -11.63 1.13 13.75
N GLU A 90 -10.72 0.99 12.78
CA GLU A 90 -9.39 1.61 12.86
C GLU A 90 -9.33 3.03 12.30
N LYS A 91 -10.16 3.36 11.30
CA LYS A 91 -10.17 4.67 10.61
C LYS A 91 -8.75 5.08 10.18
N PRO A 92 -8.06 4.29 9.35
CA PRO A 92 -6.68 4.58 8.94
C PRO A 92 -6.61 5.83 8.06
N ASP A 93 -5.43 6.46 8.04
CA ASP A 93 -5.09 7.54 7.11
C ASP A 93 -4.64 7.00 5.73
N LEU A 94 -4.17 5.75 5.70
CA LEU A 94 -3.76 5.04 4.49
C LEU A 94 -4.03 3.54 4.62
N ILE A 95 -4.55 2.94 3.56
CA ILE A 95 -4.65 1.48 3.42
C ILE A 95 -3.52 0.99 2.49
N VAL A 96 -2.78 -0.02 2.90
CA VAL A 96 -1.68 -0.61 2.13
C VAL A 96 -1.98 -2.08 1.88
N PHE A 97 -2.19 -2.45 0.61
CA PHE A 97 -2.32 -3.83 0.19
C PHE A 97 -0.94 -4.38 -0.19
N THR A 98 -0.48 -5.45 0.48
CA THR A 98 0.89 -5.97 0.37
C THR A 98 1.02 -7.21 -0.52
N GLY A 99 0.30 -7.21 -1.64
CA GLY A 99 0.37 -8.27 -2.65
C GLY A 99 -0.65 -9.37 -2.45
N ASP A 100 -0.74 -10.23 -3.46
CA ASP A 100 -1.78 -11.25 -3.64
C ASP A 100 -3.18 -10.71 -3.34
N ASN A 101 -3.48 -9.63 -4.03
CA ASN A 101 -4.76 -8.95 -3.94
C ASN A 101 -5.85 -9.85 -4.54
N ILE A 102 -5.52 -10.50 -5.66
CA ILE A 102 -6.33 -11.54 -6.29
C ILE A 102 -5.57 -12.86 -6.35
N PHE A 103 -6.30 -13.98 -6.37
CA PHE A 103 -5.72 -15.29 -6.66
C PHE A 103 -5.93 -15.61 -8.15
N GLY A 104 -4.93 -15.27 -8.98
CA GLY A 104 -5.08 -15.23 -10.43
C GLY A 104 -5.52 -16.56 -11.04
N PHE A 105 -5.13 -17.69 -10.45
CA PHE A 105 -5.51 -19.03 -10.91
C PHE A 105 -7.04 -19.25 -10.93
N ASP A 106 -7.75 -18.80 -9.88
CA ASP A 106 -9.20 -19.02 -9.72
C ASP A 106 -10.04 -17.88 -10.32
N VAL A 107 -9.40 -16.81 -10.80
CA VAL A 107 -10.05 -15.60 -11.31
C VAL A 107 -10.53 -15.78 -12.75
N LYS A 108 -11.83 -15.54 -12.98
CA LYS A 108 -12.42 -15.53 -14.34
C LYS A 108 -12.19 -14.22 -15.10
N ASP A 109 -12.22 -13.11 -14.37
CA ASP A 109 -12.00 -11.76 -14.89
C ASP A 109 -11.12 -10.99 -13.89
N PRO A 110 -9.84 -10.77 -14.21
CA PRO A 110 -8.90 -10.11 -13.30
C PRO A 110 -9.24 -8.64 -13.04
N VAL A 111 -9.84 -7.93 -14.01
CA VAL A 111 -10.26 -6.53 -13.80
C VAL A 111 -11.41 -6.47 -12.80
N LYS A 112 -12.42 -7.32 -12.98
CA LYS A 112 -13.58 -7.38 -12.08
C LYS A 112 -13.19 -7.81 -10.68
N SER A 113 -12.32 -8.82 -10.57
CA SER A 113 -11.86 -9.36 -9.29
C SER A 113 -11.01 -8.32 -8.53
N MET A 114 -10.10 -7.64 -9.23
CA MET A 114 -9.30 -6.54 -8.65
C MET A 114 -10.18 -5.38 -8.18
N ASN A 115 -11.20 -5.01 -8.96
CA ASN A 115 -12.17 -3.98 -8.56
C ASN A 115 -12.95 -4.38 -7.30
N ALA A 116 -13.37 -5.65 -7.21
CA ALA A 116 -14.10 -6.16 -6.06
C ALA A 116 -13.22 -6.23 -4.80
N ALA A 117 -11.96 -6.66 -4.95
CA ALA A 117 -10.98 -6.72 -3.87
C ALA A 117 -10.76 -5.34 -3.22
N PHE A 118 -10.63 -4.28 -4.04
CA PHE A 118 -10.41 -2.92 -3.54
C PHE A 118 -11.68 -2.12 -3.26
N ALA A 119 -12.88 -2.67 -3.54
CA ALA A 119 -14.14 -1.96 -3.37
C ALA A 119 -14.35 -1.38 -1.95
N PRO A 120 -14.00 -2.08 -0.85
CA PRO A 120 -14.11 -1.50 0.50
C PRO A 120 -13.22 -0.25 0.71
N ALA A 121 -11.98 -0.28 0.20
CA ALA A 121 -11.08 0.86 0.29
C ALA A 121 -11.61 2.05 -0.53
N ILE A 122 -12.07 1.79 -1.76
CA ILE A 122 -12.69 2.81 -2.62
C ILE A 122 -13.92 3.44 -1.95
N ALA A 123 -14.81 2.61 -1.40
CA ALA A 123 -16.04 3.05 -0.73
C ALA A 123 -15.75 3.89 0.54
N SER A 124 -14.68 3.56 1.26
CA SER A 124 -14.27 4.30 2.46
C SER A 124 -13.77 5.72 2.17
N LYS A 125 -13.39 6.01 0.92
CA LYS A 125 -12.73 7.26 0.48
C LYS A 125 -11.38 7.54 1.15
N ILE A 126 -10.83 6.56 1.89
CA ILE A 126 -9.49 6.64 2.46
C ILE A 126 -8.48 6.42 1.32
N PRO A 127 -7.40 7.22 1.25
CA PRO A 127 -6.32 6.95 0.30
C PRO A 127 -5.77 5.54 0.48
N TRP A 128 -5.46 4.87 -0.61
CA TRP A 128 -4.95 3.51 -0.55
C TRP A 128 -3.89 3.25 -1.61
N VAL A 129 -3.07 2.24 -1.37
CA VAL A 129 -2.01 1.80 -2.28
C VAL A 129 -1.94 0.29 -2.33
N ALA A 130 -1.45 -0.24 -3.44
CA ALA A 130 -1.22 -1.65 -3.62
C ALA A 130 0.15 -1.90 -4.26
N ILE A 131 0.78 -2.96 -3.79
CA ILE A 131 1.83 -3.67 -4.51
C ILE A 131 1.25 -5.02 -4.97
N LEU A 132 1.95 -5.68 -5.88
CA LEU A 132 1.54 -6.98 -6.39
C LEU A 132 2.35 -8.10 -5.71
N GLY A 133 1.73 -9.26 -5.55
CA GLY A 133 2.37 -10.50 -5.16
C GLY A 133 2.55 -11.45 -6.34
N ASN A 134 2.96 -12.68 -6.08
CA ASN A 134 3.19 -13.68 -7.12
C ASN A 134 1.87 -14.18 -7.74
N HIS A 135 0.78 -14.21 -6.97
CA HIS A 135 -0.50 -14.74 -7.44
C HIS A 135 -1.33 -13.75 -8.27
N ASP A 136 -1.03 -12.44 -8.19
CA ASP A 136 -1.85 -11.43 -8.86
C ASP A 136 -1.89 -11.60 -10.39
N GLN A 137 -0.80 -12.10 -11.00
CA GLN A 137 -0.61 -12.18 -12.45
C GLN A 137 -0.81 -13.58 -13.07
N GLU A 138 -1.45 -14.50 -12.35
CA GLU A 138 -1.66 -15.88 -12.81
C GLU A 138 -2.91 -16.07 -13.69
N SER A 139 -3.65 -14.99 -13.94
CA SER A 139 -4.81 -14.98 -14.84
C SER A 139 -4.44 -14.48 -16.25
N THR A 140 -5.35 -13.80 -16.93
CA THR A 140 -5.17 -13.34 -18.32
C THR A 140 -4.42 -12.00 -18.47
N LEU A 141 -4.18 -11.26 -17.38
CA LEU A 141 -3.47 -9.97 -17.41
C LEU A 141 -2.06 -10.09 -16.82
N THR A 142 -1.13 -9.41 -17.48
CA THR A 142 0.24 -9.28 -16.99
C THR A 142 0.33 -8.37 -15.76
N ARG A 143 1.43 -8.50 -15.02
CA ARG A 143 1.81 -7.58 -13.92
C ARG A 143 1.66 -6.11 -14.28
N GLN A 144 2.13 -5.75 -15.48
CA GLN A 144 2.11 -4.38 -15.95
C GLN A 144 0.68 -3.89 -16.19
N GLU A 145 -0.16 -4.72 -16.82
CA GLU A 145 -1.54 -4.39 -17.12
C GLU A 145 -2.36 -4.23 -15.83
N LEU A 146 -2.13 -5.12 -14.85
CA LEU A 146 -2.73 -5.01 -13.53
C LEU A 146 -2.34 -3.70 -12.83
N MET A 147 -1.05 -3.35 -12.78
CA MET A 147 -0.65 -2.06 -12.20
C MET A 147 -1.22 -0.87 -12.98
N LYS A 148 -1.24 -0.92 -14.32
CA LYS A 148 -1.85 0.13 -15.17
C LYS A 148 -3.34 0.27 -14.92
N HIS A 149 -4.02 -0.79 -14.51
CA HIS A 149 -5.41 -0.76 -14.08
C HIS A 149 -5.55 -0.16 -12.67
N ILE A 150 -4.78 -0.67 -11.70
CA ILE A 150 -4.81 -0.25 -10.30
C ILE A 150 -4.67 1.26 -10.16
N VAL A 151 -3.70 1.88 -10.85
CA VAL A 151 -3.43 3.33 -10.74
C VAL A 151 -4.54 4.24 -11.28
N LYS A 152 -5.54 3.67 -11.96
CA LYS A 152 -6.72 4.40 -12.48
C LYS A 152 -7.90 4.34 -11.51
N LEU A 153 -7.83 3.49 -10.48
CA LEU A 153 -8.93 3.32 -9.54
C LEU A 153 -9.08 4.53 -8.60
N PRO A 154 -10.31 4.84 -8.16
CA PRO A 154 -10.54 6.02 -7.31
C PRO A 154 -9.75 5.98 -6.00
N ASN A 155 -9.25 7.14 -5.59
CA ASN A 155 -8.51 7.37 -4.33
C ASN A 155 -7.20 6.59 -4.17
N THR A 156 -6.76 5.85 -5.20
CA THR A 156 -5.46 5.19 -5.16
C THR A 156 -4.32 6.22 -5.23
N LEU A 157 -3.27 5.99 -4.46
CA LEU A 157 -1.99 6.69 -4.56
C LEU A 157 -0.91 5.83 -5.22
N SER A 158 -1.26 4.60 -5.65
CA SER A 158 -0.37 3.69 -6.36
C SER A 158 0.21 4.37 -7.61
N GLN A 159 1.40 3.93 -7.99
CA GLN A 159 2.07 4.36 -9.21
C GLN A 159 2.59 3.12 -9.95
N VAL A 160 2.64 3.19 -11.28
CA VAL A 160 3.18 2.08 -12.08
C VAL A 160 4.67 1.94 -11.81
N ASN A 161 5.41 3.05 -11.82
CA ASN A 161 6.81 3.16 -11.44
C ASN A 161 7.13 4.65 -11.20
N PRO A 162 8.21 4.99 -10.49
CA PRO A 162 8.67 6.37 -10.38
C PRO A 162 9.05 6.92 -11.78
N PRO A 163 8.60 8.12 -12.18
CA PRO A 163 8.92 8.68 -13.50
C PRO A 163 10.43 8.75 -13.78
N GLU A 164 11.24 9.05 -12.77
CA GLU A 164 12.70 9.16 -12.90
C GLU A 164 13.42 7.82 -13.11
N ALA A 165 12.76 6.69 -12.81
CA ALA A 165 13.36 5.36 -12.97
C ALA A 165 12.60 4.44 -13.94
N ALA A 166 11.51 4.91 -14.53
CA ALA A 166 10.63 4.11 -15.39
C ALA A 166 11.34 3.43 -16.59
N HIS A 167 12.53 3.90 -16.97
CA HIS A 167 13.33 3.38 -18.08
C HIS A 167 14.36 2.30 -17.68
N TYR A 168 14.59 2.06 -16.39
CA TYR A 168 15.57 1.07 -15.92
C TYR A 168 15.11 0.20 -14.75
N ILE A 169 14.05 0.60 -14.03
CA ILE A 169 13.60 -0.12 -12.85
C ILE A 169 12.85 -1.40 -13.24
N ASP A 170 13.23 -2.52 -12.62
CA ASP A 170 12.54 -3.78 -12.80
C ASP A 170 11.16 -3.78 -12.12
N GLY A 171 10.22 -4.52 -12.69
CA GLY A 171 8.88 -4.70 -12.14
C GLY A 171 7.97 -3.48 -12.28
N PHE A 172 6.82 -3.56 -11.63
CA PHE A 172 5.75 -2.56 -11.60
C PHE A 172 5.16 -2.44 -10.20
N GLY A 173 4.89 -1.21 -9.77
CA GLY A 173 4.46 -0.90 -8.40
C GLY A 173 5.60 -0.44 -7.50
N ASN A 174 6.74 -0.05 -8.08
CA ASN A 174 7.77 0.64 -7.32
C ASN A 174 7.39 2.11 -7.16
N TYR A 175 7.39 2.65 -5.93
CA TYR A 175 7.19 4.08 -5.71
C TYR A 175 7.47 4.48 -4.25
N ASN A 176 7.64 5.78 -4.03
CA ASN A 176 7.75 6.36 -2.70
C ASN A 176 6.58 7.30 -2.43
N LEU A 177 5.99 7.18 -1.23
CA LEU A 177 5.07 8.17 -0.69
C LEU A 177 5.72 8.92 0.47
N GLN A 178 5.55 10.23 0.46
CA GLN A 178 6.07 11.14 1.48
C GLN A 178 4.93 11.60 2.38
N ILE A 179 5.06 11.35 3.69
CA ILE A 179 4.11 11.80 4.69
C ILE A 179 4.65 13.07 5.32
N ARG A 180 3.93 14.17 5.12
CA ARG A 180 4.35 15.48 5.61
C ARG A 180 4.05 15.68 7.09
N GLY A 181 4.76 16.58 7.74
CA GLY A 181 4.41 17.01 9.10
C GLY A 181 2.96 17.49 9.21
N ALA A 182 2.46 17.54 10.45
CA ALA A 182 1.10 18.00 10.75
C ALA A 182 0.83 19.38 10.13
N ALA A 183 -0.43 19.64 9.78
CA ALA A 183 -0.84 20.96 9.32
C ALA A 183 -0.44 22.03 10.35
N GLU A 184 -0.06 23.23 9.86
CA GLU A 184 0.33 24.38 10.69
C GLU A 184 1.61 24.19 11.52
N SER A 185 2.31 23.05 11.38
CA SER A 185 3.64 22.86 11.96
C SER A 185 4.75 23.47 11.08
N SER A 186 5.91 23.73 11.67
CA SER A 186 7.12 24.14 10.91
C SER A 186 7.53 23.10 9.86
N LEU A 187 7.11 21.84 10.01
CA LEU A 187 7.39 20.74 9.09
C LEU A 187 6.22 20.40 8.15
N GLN A 188 5.16 21.22 8.09
CA GLN A 188 3.93 20.92 7.32
C GLN A 188 4.13 20.63 5.83
N ASN A 189 5.25 21.09 5.26
CA ASN A 189 5.63 20.93 3.86
C ASN A 189 6.84 20.00 3.66
N LYS A 190 7.41 19.46 4.74
CA LYS A 190 8.57 18.56 4.73
C LYS A 190 8.10 17.13 4.97
N SER A 191 8.65 16.17 4.23
CA SER A 191 8.42 14.75 4.51
C SER A 191 9.11 14.37 5.82
N VAL A 192 8.36 13.85 6.78
CA VAL A 192 8.87 13.40 8.09
C VAL A 192 8.76 11.88 8.27
N LEU A 193 8.03 11.20 7.38
CA LEU A 193 7.99 9.74 7.26
C LEU A 193 7.92 9.37 5.78
N ASN A 194 8.71 8.37 5.36
CA ASN A 194 8.75 7.93 3.97
C ASN A 194 8.27 6.47 3.86
N LEU A 195 7.37 6.20 2.92
CA LEU A 195 6.91 4.84 2.63
C LEU A 195 7.51 4.41 1.28
N TYR A 196 8.19 3.28 1.26
CA TYR A 196 8.79 2.70 0.07
C TYR A 196 8.01 1.44 -0.32
N PHE A 197 7.53 1.40 -1.55
CA PHE A 197 6.80 0.27 -2.11
C PHE A 197 7.67 -0.30 -3.22
N LEU A 198 7.89 -1.62 -3.16
CA LEU A 198 8.72 -2.32 -4.13
C LEU A 198 7.98 -3.54 -4.66
N ASP A 199 8.22 -3.80 -5.94
CA ASP A 199 7.83 -5.02 -6.60
C ASP A 199 8.85 -6.14 -6.27
N SER A 200 8.50 -7.10 -5.43
CA SER A 200 9.41 -8.22 -5.12
C SER A 200 9.44 -9.32 -6.20
N GLY A 201 8.70 -9.16 -7.30
CA GLY A 201 8.56 -10.14 -8.37
C GLY A 201 7.54 -11.24 -8.07
N ASP A 202 7.65 -12.34 -8.82
CA ASP A 202 6.83 -13.54 -8.72
C ASP A 202 7.72 -14.81 -8.54
N TYR A 203 7.95 -15.58 -9.59
CA TYR A 203 8.84 -16.72 -9.63
C TYR A 203 10.04 -16.39 -10.49
N SER A 204 11.22 -16.83 -10.07
CA SER A 204 12.44 -16.58 -10.79
C SER A 204 12.42 -17.23 -12.18
N SER A 205 12.75 -16.44 -13.20
CA SER A 205 12.94 -16.91 -14.58
C SER A 205 14.38 -17.36 -14.88
N VAL A 206 15.27 -17.33 -13.89
CA VAL A 206 16.68 -17.68 -14.08
C VAL A 206 16.90 -19.19 -13.86
N PRO A 207 17.39 -19.97 -14.85
CA PRO A 207 17.39 -21.45 -14.82
C PRO A 207 18.06 -22.14 -13.62
N TYR A 208 18.91 -21.44 -12.85
CA TYR A 208 19.63 -22.01 -11.71
C TYR A 208 19.31 -21.32 -10.38
N MET A 209 18.37 -20.38 -10.38
CA MET A 209 17.88 -19.71 -9.19
C MET A 209 16.38 -19.98 -9.06
N GLU A 210 16.02 -21.25 -8.87
CA GLU A 210 14.62 -21.67 -8.77
C GLU A 210 13.90 -21.08 -7.54
N GLY A 211 12.56 -21.07 -7.60
CA GLY A 211 11.70 -20.57 -6.54
C GLY A 211 11.26 -19.12 -6.77
N TYR A 212 11.07 -18.40 -5.67
CA TYR A 212 10.57 -17.04 -5.69
C TYR A 212 11.59 -16.02 -6.19
N ASP A 213 11.09 -14.99 -6.86
CA ASP A 213 11.91 -13.88 -7.32
C ASP A 213 12.26 -12.91 -6.16
N TRP A 214 13.11 -11.92 -6.43
CA TRP A 214 13.65 -10.99 -5.45
C TRP A 214 13.70 -9.54 -5.94
N VAL A 215 13.85 -8.62 -4.97
CA VAL A 215 14.13 -7.20 -5.24
C VAL A 215 15.46 -7.06 -6.00
N LYS A 216 15.38 -6.56 -7.24
CA LYS A 216 16.48 -6.44 -8.20
C LYS A 216 17.41 -5.27 -7.88
N THR A 217 18.64 -5.34 -8.39
CA THR A 217 19.66 -4.30 -8.23
C THR A 217 19.18 -2.92 -8.72
N SER A 218 18.39 -2.86 -9.80
CA SER A 218 17.82 -1.60 -10.31
C SER A 218 16.90 -0.92 -9.29
N GLN A 219 16.10 -1.70 -8.56
CA GLN A 219 15.19 -1.23 -7.52
C GLN A 219 15.97 -0.81 -6.26
N GLN A 220 17.01 -1.56 -5.89
CA GLN A 220 17.91 -1.18 -4.80
C GLN A 220 18.61 0.15 -5.09
N PHE A 221 19.10 0.33 -6.32
CA PHE A 221 19.72 1.56 -6.78
C PHE A 221 18.74 2.74 -6.77
N TRP A 222 17.51 2.54 -7.24
CA TRP A 222 16.46 3.55 -7.14
C TRP A 222 16.16 3.91 -5.68
N PHE A 223 16.01 2.92 -4.79
CA PHE A 223 15.79 3.14 -3.36
C PHE A 223 16.93 3.98 -2.76
N GLU A 224 18.18 3.62 -3.03
CA GLU A 224 19.35 4.31 -2.47
C GLU A 224 19.40 5.79 -2.91
N ARG A 225 19.16 6.05 -4.20
CA ARG A 225 19.08 7.40 -4.76
C ARG A 225 17.93 8.20 -4.15
N THR A 226 16.77 7.58 -4.01
CA THR A 226 15.57 8.20 -3.44
C THR A 226 15.80 8.55 -1.97
N SER A 227 16.32 7.61 -1.19
CA SER A 227 16.67 7.79 0.22
C SER A 227 17.67 8.93 0.42
N LYS A 228 18.76 8.98 -0.37
CA LYS A 228 19.75 10.08 -0.32
C LYS A 228 19.13 11.43 -0.67
N ARG A 229 18.25 11.47 -1.69
CA ARG A 229 17.54 12.70 -2.07
C ARG A 229 16.61 13.18 -0.94
N LEU A 230 15.83 12.28 -0.36
CA LEU A 230 14.91 12.59 0.74
C LEU A 230 15.66 13.05 1.99
N GLN A 231 16.80 12.43 2.30
CA GLN A 231 17.67 12.87 3.39
C GLN A 231 18.16 14.31 3.19
N ARG A 232 18.60 14.68 1.98
CA ARG A 232 19.00 16.07 1.68
C ARG A 232 17.85 17.05 1.91
N VAL A 233 16.64 16.71 1.47
CA VAL A 233 15.43 17.55 1.69
C VAL A 233 15.07 17.65 3.17
N TYR A 234 15.21 16.55 3.91
CA TYR A 234 14.96 16.50 5.35
C TYR A 234 15.90 17.43 6.12
N ASN A 235 17.17 17.48 5.71
CA ASN A 235 18.22 18.26 6.37
C ASN A 235 18.34 19.70 5.86
N ALA A 236 17.62 20.06 4.80
CA ALA A 236 17.66 21.41 4.24
C ALA A 236 16.81 22.43 5.03
N GLU A 237 17.20 23.70 4.92
CA GLU A 237 16.44 24.87 5.36
C GLU A 237 15.02 24.91 4.74
N PRO A 238 14.04 25.62 5.34
CA PRO A 238 14.14 26.53 6.50
C PRO A 238 14.02 25.86 7.88
N ASN A 239 13.78 24.55 7.93
CA ASN A 239 13.60 23.80 9.17
C ASN A 239 14.44 22.51 9.13
N PRO A 240 15.78 22.63 9.21
CA PRO A 240 16.67 21.49 9.05
C PRO A 240 16.44 20.48 10.18
N GLN A 241 16.33 19.21 9.79
CA GLN A 241 16.33 18.10 10.73
C GLN A 241 17.68 17.39 10.67
N GLN A 242 18.02 16.63 11.71
CA GLN A 242 19.26 15.86 11.75
C GLN A 242 19.02 14.41 11.31
N GLY A 243 20.00 13.82 10.62
CA GLY A 243 19.97 12.40 10.25
C GLY A 243 19.09 12.11 9.04
N THR A 244 18.12 11.22 9.21
CA THR A 244 17.15 10.76 8.20
C THR A 244 15.75 10.73 8.80
N ALA A 245 14.73 11.14 8.03
CA ALA A 245 13.35 10.84 8.37
C ALA A 245 13.18 9.31 8.38
N PRO A 246 12.50 8.71 9.37
CA PRO A 246 12.28 7.26 9.38
C PRO A 246 11.48 6.84 8.15
N GLY A 247 11.76 5.64 7.66
CA GLY A 247 11.08 5.02 6.54
C GLY A 247 10.46 3.68 6.90
N LEU A 248 9.41 3.30 6.15
CA LEU A 248 8.82 1.96 6.17
C LEU A 248 8.90 1.40 4.74
N ALA A 249 9.28 0.13 4.59
CA ALA A 249 9.31 -0.54 3.30
C ALA A 249 8.21 -1.61 3.24
N TYR A 250 7.53 -1.71 2.11
CA TYR A 250 6.47 -2.67 1.83
C TYR A 250 6.80 -3.39 0.51
N PHE A 251 6.80 -4.71 0.56
CA PHE A 251 6.93 -5.60 -0.60
C PHE A 251 6.28 -6.95 -0.24
N HIS A 252 6.01 -7.81 -1.21
CA HIS A 252 5.18 -8.98 -0.95
C HIS A 252 6.00 -10.18 -0.43
N ILE A 253 7.01 -10.61 -1.20
CA ILE A 253 7.84 -11.79 -0.90
C ILE A 253 8.89 -11.41 0.16
N PRO A 254 9.03 -12.16 1.27
CA PRO A 254 9.97 -11.85 2.33
C PRO A 254 11.43 -11.88 1.83
N LEU A 255 12.29 -11.08 2.46
CA LEU A 255 13.73 -11.17 2.24
C LEU A 255 14.29 -12.47 2.85
N PRO A 256 15.41 -13.01 2.34
CA PRO A 256 16.06 -14.17 2.94
C PRO A 256 16.38 -14.01 4.44
N GLU A 257 16.57 -12.79 4.92
CA GLU A 257 16.83 -12.52 6.34
C GLU A 257 15.67 -12.87 7.28
N PHE A 258 14.45 -13.04 6.78
CA PHE A 258 13.33 -13.54 7.59
C PHE A 258 13.58 -14.98 8.10
N TRP A 259 14.42 -15.77 7.40
CA TRP A 259 14.87 -17.10 7.87
C TRP A 259 15.65 -17.07 9.18
N SER A 260 16.19 -15.91 9.56
CA SER A 260 16.87 -15.77 10.85
C SER A 260 15.92 -15.91 12.03
N PHE A 261 14.60 -15.82 11.81
CA PHE A 261 13.61 -15.93 12.86
C PHE A 261 13.01 -17.33 13.00
N ASP A 262 12.97 -17.81 14.24
CA ASP A 262 12.26 -18.99 14.70
C ASP A 262 11.25 -18.60 15.80
N SER A 263 10.62 -19.59 16.43
CA SER A 263 9.66 -19.36 17.52
C SER A 263 10.29 -18.78 18.79
N LYS A 264 11.62 -18.75 18.92
CA LYS A 264 12.34 -18.29 20.11
C LYS A 264 12.88 -16.87 19.97
N ASN A 265 13.16 -16.40 18.75
CA ASN A 265 13.76 -15.08 18.51
C ASN A 265 12.86 -14.12 17.69
N ALA A 266 11.69 -14.56 17.23
CA ALA A 266 10.61 -13.65 16.82
C ALA A 266 10.17 -12.82 18.04
N THR A 267 10.16 -11.49 17.91
CA THR A 267 9.93 -10.61 19.08
C THR A 267 8.48 -10.64 19.57
N LYS A 268 7.51 -10.68 18.65
CA LYS A 268 6.06 -10.66 18.95
C LYS A 268 5.27 -11.21 17.77
N GLY A 269 4.21 -11.95 18.06
CA GLY A 269 3.38 -12.67 17.08
C GLY A 269 3.78 -14.13 16.92
N VAL A 270 3.23 -14.80 15.91
CA VAL A 270 3.32 -16.24 15.72
C VAL A 270 3.95 -16.55 14.36
N ARG A 271 4.88 -17.51 14.37
CA ARG A 271 5.41 -18.17 13.17
C ARG A 271 4.80 -19.57 13.10
N GLN A 272 3.98 -19.86 12.10
CA GLN A 272 3.36 -21.18 11.92
C GLN A 272 3.82 -21.95 10.69
N GLU A 273 4.61 -21.32 9.82
CA GLU A 273 5.20 -21.98 8.67
C GLU A 273 6.65 -21.55 8.44
N GLY A 274 7.26 -22.11 7.38
CA GLY A 274 8.56 -21.68 6.89
C GLY A 274 8.55 -20.22 6.44
N THR A 275 9.71 -19.69 6.08
CA THR A 275 9.79 -18.43 5.36
C THR A 275 9.93 -18.75 3.89
N TYR A 276 9.00 -18.36 3.04
CA TYR A 276 9.11 -18.62 1.61
C TYR A 276 9.67 -17.40 0.87
N SER A 277 10.95 -17.10 1.14
CA SER A 277 11.70 -16.06 0.42
C SER A 277 12.28 -16.58 -0.90
N ALA A 278 12.84 -15.69 -1.70
CA ALA A 278 13.84 -16.08 -2.70
C ALA A 278 14.97 -16.89 -2.05
N SER A 279 15.49 -17.86 -2.81
CA SER A 279 16.71 -18.62 -2.44
C SER A 279 17.98 -17.76 -2.53
N THR A 280 17.91 -16.67 -3.32
CA THR A 280 19.01 -15.76 -3.57
C THR A 280 18.91 -14.49 -2.72
N ASN A 281 19.99 -14.14 -2.03
CA ASN A 281 20.11 -12.85 -1.36
C ASN A 281 20.72 -11.80 -2.30
N SER A 282 19.87 -10.91 -2.81
CA SER A 282 20.29 -9.83 -3.70
C SER A 282 20.97 -8.64 -2.99
N GLY A 283 21.06 -8.66 -1.66
CA GLY A 283 21.70 -7.61 -0.86
C GLY A 283 20.77 -6.48 -0.40
N PHE A 284 19.46 -6.54 -0.68
CA PHE A 284 18.57 -5.43 -0.34
C PHE A 284 18.47 -5.17 1.17
N PHE A 285 18.48 -6.20 2.02
CA PHE A 285 18.54 -6.02 3.47
C PHE A 285 19.76 -5.21 3.90
N THR A 286 20.94 -5.54 3.37
CA THR A 286 22.17 -4.79 3.62
C THR A 286 22.04 -3.35 3.15
N THR A 287 21.44 -3.11 1.98
CA THR A 287 21.14 -1.76 1.48
C THR A 287 20.23 -0.98 2.44
N LEU A 288 19.20 -1.61 3.01
CA LEU A 288 18.30 -0.98 4.00
C LEU A 288 19.04 -0.64 5.30
N VAL A 289 19.81 -1.58 5.84
CA VAL A 289 20.57 -1.40 7.09
C VAL A 289 21.62 -0.30 6.94
N THR A 290 22.37 -0.30 5.84
CA THR A 290 23.44 0.69 5.59
C THR A 290 22.90 2.10 5.31
N ARG A 291 21.73 2.22 4.65
CA ARG A 291 21.05 3.51 4.48
C ARG A 291 20.48 4.04 5.79
N GLY A 292 19.96 3.14 6.62
CA GLY A 292 19.57 3.43 8.00
C GLY A 292 18.36 4.34 8.16
N ASP A 293 17.67 4.77 7.08
CA ASP A 293 16.42 5.50 7.15
C ASP A 293 15.23 4.57 7.41
N VAL A 294 15.17 3.42 6.74
CA VAL A 294 14.10 2.43 6.95
C VAL A 294 14.22 1.77 8.32
N LYS A 295 13.13 1.77 9.08
CA LYS A 295 13.05 1.22 10.45
C LYS A 295 12.24 -0.07 10.53
N SER A 296 11.37 -0.31 9.56
CA SER A 296 10.56 -1.51 9.48
C SER A 296 10.24 -1.89 8.04
N VAL A 297 10.26 -3.19 7.77
CA VAL A 297 9.84 -3.85 6.54
C VAL A 297 8.56 -4.62 6.85
N PHE A 298 7.57 -4.51 5.97
CA PHE A 298 6.29 -5.20 6.08
C PHE A 298 6.02 -6.02 4.82
N VAL A 299 5.68 -7.29 5.01
CA VAL A 299 5.48 -8.27 3.92
C VAL A 299 4.20 -9.09 4.11
N GLY A 300 3.82 -9.82 3.06
CA GLY A 300 2.73 -10.81 3.08
C GLY A 300 3.29 -12.21 2.82
N HIS A 301 2.70 -12.92 1.84
CA HIS A 301 3.17 -14.16 1.21
C HIS A 301 3.09 -15.43 2.08
N ASP A 302 3.64 -15.39 3.29
CA ASP A 302 3.55 -16.50 4.25
C ASP A 302 2.32 -16.28 5.14
N HIS A 303 1.15 -16.74 4.69
CA HIS A 303 -0.14 -16.35 5.25
C HIS A 303 -0.31 -16.75 6.71
N VAL A 304 0.38 -17.81 7.14
CA VAL A 304 0.35 -18.30 8.51
C VAL A 304 1.46 -17.78 9.43
N ASN A 305 2.24 -16.81 8.95
CA ASN A 305 3.15 -16.01 9.75
C ASN A 305 2.59 -14.60 10.01
N ASP A 306 2.65 -14.11 11.25
CA ASP A 306 2.16 -12.77 11.61
C ASP A 306 3.06 -12.06 12.64
N PHE A 307 4.30 -12.50 12.73
CA PHE A 307 5.28 -12.00 13.68
C PHE A 307 6.00 -10.76 13.17
N CYS A 308 6.61 -10.03 14.10
CA CYS A 308 7.72 -9.11 13.84
C CYS A 308 8.97 -9.61 14.56
N GLY A 309 10.13 -9.50 13.91
CA GLY A 309 11.44 -9.76 14.49
C GLY A 309 12.41 -8.63 14.19
N LYS A 310 13.36 -8.35 15.09
CA LYS A 310 14.35 -7.29 14.91
C LYS A 310 15.72 -7.88 14.58
N LEU A 311 16.26 -7.53 13.42
CA LEU A 311 17.58 -7.97 12.95
C LEU A 311 18.42 -6.75 12.54
N LYS A 312 19.62 -6.62 13.13
CA LYS A 312 20.59 -5.55 12.84
C LYS A 312 19.98 -4.12 12.84
N GLY A 313 19.04 -3.87 13.75
CA GLY A 313 18.38 -2.57 13.90
C GLY A 313 17.14 -2.35 13.03
N LEU A 314 16.82 -3.28 12.12
CA LEU A 314 15.64 -3.26 11.26
C LEU A 314 14.57 -4.23 11.79
N ASN A 315 13.31 -3.82 11.79
CA ASN A 315 12.19 -4.72 12.11
C ASN A 315 11.67 -5.35 10.82
N LEU A 316 11.49 -6.66 10.82
CA LEU A 316 10.98 -7.47 9.72
C LEU A 316 9.65 -8.07 10.16
N CYS A 317 8.55 -7.70 9.50
CA CYS A 317 7.19 -7.96 9.97
C CYS A 317 6.31 -8.59 8.87
N TYR A 318 5.65 -9.69 9.19
CA TYR A 318 4.56 -10.22 8.37
C TYR A 318 3.23 -9.53 8.68
N GLY A 319 2.39 -9.33 7.66
CA GLY A 319 1.03 -8.79 7.81
C GLY A 319 0.07 -9.78 8.47
N GLY A 320 0.28 -11.09 8.24
CA GLY A 320 -0.68 -12.15 8.52
C GLY A 320 -1.74 -12.27 7.43
N GLY A 321 -2.22 -13.49 7.18
CA GLY A 321 -3.20 -13.77 6.14
C GLY A 321 -4.56 -13.11 6.39
N PHE A 322 -4.96 -12.22 5.49
CA PHE A 322 -6.20 -11.46 5.58
C PHE A 322 -7.38 -12.17 4.89
N GLY A 323 -7.12 -12.75 3.72
CA GLY A 323 -8.15 -13.29 2.84
C GLY A 323 -8.73 -14.62 3.30
N TYR A 324 -10.02 -14.81 3.06
CA TYR A 324 -10.68 -16.09 3.32
C TYR A 324 -10.52 -17.13 2.21
N HIS A 325 -10.23 -16.71 0.98
CA HIS A 325 -9.86 -17.62 -0.12
C HIS A 325 -8.35 -17.91 -0.16
N ALA A 326 -7.53 -17.08 0.51
CA ALA A 326 -6.14 -17.39 0.77
C ALA A 326 -6.03 -18.64 1.64
N TYR A 327 -5.00 -19.47 1.43
CA TYR A 327 -4.73 -20.56 2.37
C TYR A 327 -4.50 -20.01 3.79
N GLY A 328 -4.75 -20.83 4.79
CA GLY A 328 -4.67 -20.44 6.20
C GLY A 328 -4.65 -21.63 7.13
N LYS A 329 -5.24 -21.47 8.31
CA LYS A 329 -5.35 -22.55 9.30
C LYS A 329 -6.72 -22.50 9.97
N ALA A 330 -7.46 -23.60 9.87
CA ALA A 330 -8.79 -23.69 10.48
C ALA A 330 -8.70 -23.50 12.01
N GLY A 331 -9.55 -22.64 12.55
CA GLY A 331 -9.50 -22.24 13.96
C GLY A 331 -8.46 -21.17 14.29
N TRP A 332 -7.89 -20.50 13.27
CA TRP A 332 -6.98 -19.37 13.43
C TRP A 332 -7.50 -18.18 12.63
N GLU A 333 -7.94 -17.16 13.35
CA GLU A 333 -8.72 -16.04 12.80
C GLU A 333 -7.92 -15.23 11.80
N ARG A 334 -8.50 -14.89 10.64
CA ARG A 334 -7.87 -13.96 9.67
C ARG A 334 -7.54 -12.64 10.36
N ARG A 335 -6.57 -11.88 9.84
CA ARG A 335 -6.19 -10.63 10.50
C ARG A 335 -5.57 -9.58 9.59
N ALA A 336 -5.54 -8.37 10.12
CA ALA A 336 -4.88 -7.23 9.52
C ALA A 336 -3.87 -6.64 10.49
N ARG A 337 -2.77 -6.10 9.96
CA ARG A 337 -1.80 -5.36 10.77
C ARG A 337 -2.09 -3.86 10.69
N VAL A 338 -2.02 -3.20 11.85
CA VAL A 338 -2.10 -1.74 11.95
C VAL A 338 -0.73 -1.22 12.34
N VAL A 339 -0.29 -0.14 11.69
CA VAL A 339 0.97 0.55 11.97
C VAL A 339 0.66 2.01 12.24
N VAL A 340 1.14 2.55 13.35
CA VAL A 340 0.98 3.97 13.69
C VAL A 340 2.34 4.61 13.90
N ALA A 341 2.57 5.69 13.18
CA ALA A 341 3.66 6.62 13.47
C ALA A 341 3.13 7.76 14.34
N GLU A 342 3.88 8.15 15.36
CA GLU A 342 3.55 9.23 16.29
C GLU A 342 4.59 10.35 16.20
N LEU A 343 4.15 11.60 16.11
CA LEU A 343 5.03 12.77 16.11
C LEU A 343 5.51 13.14 17.52
N ASN A 344 6.69 13.75 17.56
CA ASN A 344 7.14 14.55 18.67
C ASN A 344 6.37 15.88 18.69
N LYS A 345 5.56 16.12 19.74
CA LYS A 345 4.77 17.35 19.86
C LYS A 345 5.60 18.65 19.82
N LYS A 346 6.88 18.61 20.21
CA LYS A 346 7.76 19.79 20.23
C LYS A 346 8.48 20.02 18.91
N LYS A 347 9.01 18.95 18.31
CA LYS A 347 9.86 19.03 17.11
C LYS A 347 9.10 18.84 15.80
N GLY A 348 7.94 18.18 15.84
CA GLY A 348 7.15 17.82 14.65
C GLY A 348 7.72 16.66 13.83
N ASP A 349 8.87 16.10 14.22
CA ASP A 349 9.46 14.89 13.63
C ASP A 349 8.84 13.62 14.23
N VAL A 350 9.08 12.46 13.62
CA VAL A 350 8.50 11.19 14.10
C VAL A 350 9.26 10.72 15.34
N LYS A 351 8.52 10.51 16.44
CA LYS A 351 9.01 10.03 17.72
C LYS A 351 8.98 8.51 17.83
N ALA A 352 7.93 7.87 17.35
CA ALA A 352 7.73 6.44 17.53
C ALA A 352 6.98 5.80 16.37
N ILE A 353 7.22 4.50 16.15
CA ILE A 353 6.45 3.63 15.26
C ILE A 353 5.99 2.43 16.07
N ARG A 354 4.68 2.18 16.05
CA ARG A 354 4.00 1.12 16.80
C ARG A 354 3.19 0.26 15.85
N THR A 355 2.93 -0.98 16.25
CA THR A 355 2.06 -1.88 15.49
C THR A 355 1.26 -2.78 16.41
N TRP A 356 0.12 -3.24 15.92
CA TRP A 356 -0.71 -4.30 16.49
C TRP A 356 -1.43 -5.03 15.35
N LYS A 357 -2.16 -6.09 15.66
CA LYS A 357 -3.05 -6.77 14.71
C LYS A 357 -4.50 -6.72 15.19
N ARG A 358 -5.43 -6.81 14.24
CA ARG A 358 -6.87 -6.99 14.46
C ARG A 358 -7.29 -8.34 13.92
N LEU A 359 -7.86 -9.19 14.76
CA LEU A 359 -8.42 -10.47 14.36
C LEU A 359 -9.80 -10.29 13.72
N ASP A 360 -10.20 -11.15 12.78
CA ASP A 360 -11.59 -11.24 12.31
C ASP A 360 -12.42 -12.13 13.24
N ASP A 361 -12.42 -11.81 14.52
CA ASP A 361 -13.34 -12.37 15.50
C ASP A 361 -14.56 -11.45 15.68
N GLN A 362 -15.45 -11.78 16.62
CA GLN A 362 -16.64 -10.98 16.89
C GLN A 362 -16.31 -9.54 17.33
N HIS A 363 -15.17 -9.32 17.98
CA HIS A 363 -14.81 -8.06 18.64
C HIS A 363 -13.70 -7.27 17.94
N LEU A 364 -13.21 -7.78 16.81
CA LEU A 364 -11.97 -7.30 16.18
C LEU A 364 -10.83 -7.22 17.20
N SER A 365 -10.57 -8.30 17.95
CA SER A 365 -9.61 -8.26 19.06
C SER A 365 -8.25 -7.70 18.64
N VAL A 366 -7.69 -6.84 19.49
CA VAL A 366 -6.33 -6.30 19.34
C VAL A 366 -5.36 -7.27 19.98
N ILE A 367 -4.35 -7.70 19.20
CA ILE A 367 -3.29 -8.56 19.70
C ILE A 367 -1.90 -8.01 19.34
N ASP A 368 -0.90 -8.47 20.09
CA ASP A 368 0.54 -8.24 19.83
C ASP A 368 0.93 -6.79 19.60
N ALA A 369 0.32 -5.88 20.36
CA ALA A 369 0.72 -4.48 20.38
C ALA A 369 2.19 -4.34 20.81
N GLN A 370 2.97 -3.61 20.01
CA GLN A 370 4.41 -3.44 20.23
C GLN A 370 4.94 -2.13 19.64
N VAL A 371 6.08 -1.68 20.15
CA VAL A 371 6.83 -0.53 19.62
C VAL A 371 7.97 -1.08 18.75
N LEU A 372 7.97 -0.73 17.46
CA LEU A 372 9.01 -1.16 16.51
C LEU A 372 10.22 -0.24 16.58
N TRP A 373 9.99 1.06 16.75
CA TRP A 373 11.05 2.06 16.73
C TRP A 373 10.68 3.28 17.55
N THR A 374 11.69 3.90 18.18
CA THR A 374 11.59 5.20 18.84
C THR A 374 12.81 6.05 18.48
N SER A 375 12.60 7.34 18.26
CA SER A 375 13.69 8.32 18.21
C SER A 375 14.36 8.37 19.58
N SER A 376 15.67 8.14 19.66
CA SER A 376 16.38 8.29 20.93
C SER A 376 16.30 9.74 21.42
N VAL A 377 15.72 9.94 22.61
CA VAL A 377 15.79 11.21 23.34
C VAL A 377 17.15 11.24 24.02
N ASN A 378 18.21 11.54 23.27
CA ASN A 378 19.55 11.98 23.68
C ASN A 378 20.58 11.45 22.69
N GLY A 379 21.50 12.33 22.27
CA GLY A 379 22.65 11.95 21.48
C GLY A 379 23.53 10.98 22.27
N SER A 380 23.34 9.69 22.05
CA SER A 380 24.39 8.71 22.28
C SER A 380 25.21 8.68 20.99
N VAL A 381 26.40 9.27 21.09
CA VAL A 381 27.51 9.18 20.15
C VAL A 381 27.51 7.81 19.47
N ALA A 382 27.33 7.80 18.15
CA ALA A 382 27.66 6.63 17.36
C ALA A 382 29.14 6.33 17.64
N SER A 383 29.42 5.17 18.22
CA SER A 383 30.74 4.58 18.16
C SER A 383 31.06 4.45 16.68
N ARG A 384 32.00 5.28 16.22
CA ARG A 384 32.68 5.07 14.95
C ARG A 384 33.28 3.67 15.00
N LEU A 385 32.91 2.82 14.05
CA LEU A 385 33.80 1.77 13.58
C LEU A 385 34.65 2.37 12.47
#